data_AF-K9SDE4-F1
#
_entry.id   AF-K9SDE4-F1
#
_cell.length_a   1.000
_cell.length_b   1.000
_cell.length_c   1.000
_cell.angle_alpha   90.00
_cell.angle_beta   90.00
_cell.angle_gamma   90.00
#
_symmetry.space_group_name_H-M   'P 1'
#
loop_
_entity.id
_entity.type
_entity.pdbx_description
1 polymer ?
#
loop_
_entity_poly.entity_id
_entity_poly.type
_entity_poly.pdbx_seq_one_letter_code
_entity_poly.pdbx_strand_id
1 'polypeptide(L)'
;MPVYRWFLPTLSEVLAQREPEGVGLLESVAPGAGAGPGGRDRRDGQRRKAEQQWRSAIAALEQLLAQQITQAEDTAASGVVLCGPTAVLPPGAIAGRLPTYIFSSEPLHLSRWMRRQLMPSEGCSAEHLPQTPTTLPLLPDDPLHEEQFCLVHTPSFSLVMLLGETPLGEPGFLFSFNPETVQWAWNTLRARALMVNPEHGAHLDALGHALPWAEPHYHVVTRFSRELLHHQRNQAEEAPEVVTASTATSENGSKPSLEQLTEDCVSPDVELLQAIAHEVRTPLATIRTFTRSLLRRRDLPPEVLKRLETIDHECTEQIDRFNLIFRAAELEVAENKQTPLGLAPTPLADVFQQGIPRWQKQASRRNLTLDVLLPNQMPTVVSDPTMLDQALTGLIERFTRNLPAGSHINVQVRLAGSQLKLQLQSQECSDAELDSLESHSANLRSLGQLLMFQPETGSLSLNLAVTKNLFHALGGKLIVRQRPRRGEVLTVFLPLEKHNPSVYTV
;
A
#
# COMPACT_ATOMS: atom_id res chain seq x y z
N MET A 1 -23.87 30.93 18.66
CA MET A 1 -24.36 29.89 19.59
C MET A 1 -23.13 29.18 20.15
N PRO A 2 -22.95 29.10 21.48
CA PRO A 2 -21.81 28.37 22.04
C PRO A 2 -21.97 26.89 21.70
N VAL A 3 -20.97 26.32 21.02
CA VAL A 3 -20.92 24.89 20.71
C VAL A 3 -20.73 24.17 22.04
N TYR A 4 -21.78 23.55 22.57
CA TYR A 4 -21.69 22.67 23.71
C TYR A 4 -20.79 21.50 23.31
N ARG A 5 -19.57 21.46 23.83
CA ARG A 5 -18.65 20.34 23.60
C ARG A 5 -19.07 19.22 24.54
N TRP A 6 -19.46 18.08 23.98
CA TRP A 6 -19.82 16.89 24.75
C TRP A 6 -18.62 16.46 25.63
N PHE A 7 -18.89 15.93 26.83
CA PHE A 7 -17.84 15.65 27.82
C PHE A 7 -16.96 14.45 27.44
N LEU A 8 -17.50 13.49 26.70
CA LEU A 8 -16.78 12.32 26.21
C LEU A 8 -16.41 12.49 24.73
N PRO A 9 -15.20 12.07 24.32
CA PRO A 9 -14.79 12.11 22.92
C PRO A 9 -15.64 11.16 22.06
N THR A 10 -15.72 11.45 20.77
CA THR A 10 -16.30 10.52 19.78
C THR A 10 -15.31 9.43 19.41
N LEU A 11 -15.74 8.37 18.71
CA LEU A 11 -14.79 7.34 18.29
C LEU A 11 -13.87 7.85 17.18
N SER A 12 -14.36 8.73 16.29
CA SER A 12 -13.48 9.43 15.33
C SER A 12 -12.37 10.21 16.03
N GLU A 13 -12.70 10.97 17.09
CA GLU A 13 -11.69 11.69 17.89
C GLU A 13 -10.74 10.71 18.58
N VAL A 14 -11.24 9.54 18.99
CA VAL A 14 -10.44 8.51 19.65
C VAL A 14 -9.34 7.98 18.73
N LEU A 15 -9.71 7.61 17.51
CA LEU A 15 -8.77 7.13 16.51
C LEU A 15 -7.83 8.25 16.03
N ALA A 16 -8.33 9.48 15.87
CA ALA A 16 -7.55 10.62 15.39
C ALA A 16 -6.44 11.09 16.36
N GLN A 17 -6.66 11.01 17.68
CA GLN A 17 -5.68 11.48 18.66
C GLN A 17 -4.52 10.50 18.90
N ARG A 18 -4.70 9.22 18.57
CA ARG A 18 -3.75 8.15 18.90
C ARG A 18 -3.14 7.46 17.69
N GLU A 19 -3.63 7.73 16.49
CA GLU A 19 -2.94 7.39 15.26
C GLU A 19 -2.21 8.62 14.70
N PRO A 20 -0.87 8.62 14.61
CA PRO A 20 -0.19 9.63 13.80
C PRO A 20 -0.71 9.50 12.36
N GLU A 21 -1.04 10.63 11.73
CA GLU A 21 -1.60 10.72 10.37
C GLU A 21 -1.06 9.59 9.45
N GLY A 22 -1.91 8.60 9.14
CA GLY A 22 -1.63 7.58 8.12
C GLY A 22 -1.73 6.09 8.50
N VAL A 23 -2.19 5.69 9.70
CA VAL A 23 -2.31 4.25 10.06
C VAL A 23 -3.70 3.65 9.81
N GLY A 24 -4.77 4.44 9.84
CA GLY A 24 -6.14 3.99 9.52
C GLY A 24 -6.77 4.62 8.26
N LEU A 25 -6.05 5.52 7.57
CA LEU A 25 -6.51 6.15 6.33
C LEU A 25 -5.82 5.49 5.13
N LEU A 26 -6.60 4.77 4.31
CA LEU A 26 -6.21 4.51 2.92
C LEU A 26 -6.16 5.87 2.20
N GLU A 27 -5.02 6.55 2.28
CA GLU A 27 -4.83 7.91 1.77
C GLU A 27 -5.34 8.05 0.34
N SER A 28 -6.16 9.08 0.15
CA SER A 28 -6.53 9.60 -1.16
C SER A 28 -5.29 10.11 -1.88
N VAL A 29 -4.96 9.50 -3.02
CA VAL A 29 -4.08 10.12 -4.00
C VAL A 29 -4.79 11.35 -4.58
N ALA A 30 -4.38 12.54 -4.11
CA ALA A 30 -4.06 13.74 -4.92
C ALA A 30 -4.18 15.06 -4.10
N PRO A 31 -3.11 15.87 -3.98
CA PRO A 31 -3.24 17.31 -3.82
C PRO A 31 -3.18 17.94 -5.22
N GLY A 32 -4.34 18.23 -5.80
CA GLY A 32 -4.46 18.87 -7.11
C GLY A 32 -5.52 19.97 -7.11
N ALA A 33 -5.03 21.21 -7.09
CA ALA A 33 -5.64 22.43 -7.63
C ALA A 33 -7.02 22.91 -7.11
N GLY A 34 -7.00 24.10 -6.50
CA GLY A 34 -8.03 25.13 -6.70
C GLY A 34 -9.28 25.03 -5.84
N ALA A 35 -9.44 25.98 -4.91
CA ALA A 35 -10.73 26.34 -4.34
C ALA A 35 -11.65 26.91 -5.44
N GLY A 36 -12.34 26.03 -6.15
CA GLY A 36 -13.48 26.33 -7.04
C GLY A 36 -14.81 25.90 -6.41
N PRO A 37 -15.96 26.30 -6.97
CA PRO A 37 -17.28 26.01 -6.41
C PRO A 37 -17.63 24.53 -6.65
N GLY A 38 -17.08 23.63 -5.82
CA GLY A 38 -17.23 22.17 -5.99
C GLY A 38 -17.07 21.37 -4.69
N GLY A 39 -17.08 22.03 -3.53
CA GLY A 39 -16.84 21.37 -2.23
C GLY A 39 -17.90 20.33 -1.85
N ARG A 40 -19.13 20.45 -2.37
CA ARG A 40 -20.22 19.50 -2.07
C ARG A 40 -20.05 18.19 -2.84
N ASP A 41 -19.77 18.24 -4.14
CA ASP A 41 -19.52 17.06 -4.98
C ASP A 41 -18.27 16.29 -4.53
N ARG A 42 -17.22 17.01 -4.08
CA ARG A 42 -16.02 16.37 -3.50
C ARG A 42 -16.33 15.65 -2.19
N ARG A 43 -17.10 16.28 -1.29
CA ARG A 43 -17.50 15.67 0.00
C ARG A 43 -18.42 14.46 -0.21
N ASP A 44 -19.33 14.54 -1.18
CA ASP A 44 -20.22 13.44 -1.57
C ASP A 44 -19.45 12.26 -2.19
N GLY A 45 -18.43 12.54 -3.03
CA GLY A 45 -17.53 11.54 -3.57
C GLY A 45 -16.69 10.83 -2.50
N GLN A 46 -16.13 11.58 -1.55
CA GLN A 46 -15.41 11.02 -0.40
C GLN A 46 -16.33 10.17 0.49
N ARG A 47 -17.56 10.63 0.74
CA ARG A 47 -18.55 9.88 1.51
C ARG A 47 -18.90 8.54 0.87
N ARG A 48 -19.14 8.52 -0.44
CA ARG A 48 -19.41 7.27 -1.19
C ARG A 48 -18.23 6.30 -1.11
N LYS A 49 -17.00 6.82 -1.23
CA LYS A 49 -15.78 6.02 -1.08
C LYS A 49 -15.67 5.42 0.32
N ALA A 50 -15.90 6.23 1.36
CA ALA A 50 -15.86 5.78 2.74
C ALA A 50 -16.95 4.72 3.03
N GLU A 51 -18.17 4.90 2.52
CA GLU A 51 -19.26 3.91 2.61
C GLU A 51 -18.90 2.59 1.90
N GLN A 52 -18.21 2.65 0.76
CA GLN A 52 -17.72 1.46 0.07
C GLN A 52 -16.67 0.72 0.90
N GLN A 53 -15.67 1.45 1.41
CA GLN A 53 -14.62 0.88 2.27
C GLN A 53 -15.22 0.23 3.53
N TRP A 54 -16.21 0.89 4.14
CA TRP A 54 -16.98 0.35 5.26
C TRP A 54 -17.65 -0.99 4.92
N ARG A 55 -18.36 -1.08 3.78
CA ARG A 55 -18.99 -2.35 3.34
C ARG A 55 -17.98 -3.46 3.09
N SER A 56 -16.87 -3.15 2.44
CA SER A 56 -15.78 -4.12 2.21
C SER A 56 -15.15 -4.59 3.52
N ALA A 57 -14.99 -3.69 4.49
CA ALA A 57 -14.47 -4.02 5.82
C ALA A 57 -15.40 -4.94 6.61
N ILE A 58 -16.73 -4.76 6.50
CA ILE A 58 -17.71 -5.68 7.10
C ILE A 58 -17.53 -7.09 6.54
N ALA A 59 -17.47 -7.23 5.22
CA ALA A 59 -17.27 -8.53 4.57
C ALA A 59 -15.94 -9.19 4.98
N ALA A 60 -14.86 -8.41 5.06
CA ALA A 60 -13.56 -8.88 5.53
C ALA A 60 -13.61 -9.36 7.00
N LEU A 61 -14.29 -8.60 7.86
CA LEU A 61 -14.48 -8.96 9.26
C LEU A 61 -15.30 -10.24 9.44
N GLU A 62 -16.37 -10.40 8.66
CA GLU A 62 -17.20 -11.61 8.67
C GLU A 62 -16.38 -12.86 8.34
N GLN A 63 -15.52 -12.80 7.32
CA GLN A 63 -14.65 -13.92 6.97
C GLN A 63 -13.64 -14.26 8.07
N LEU A 64 -13.05 -13.26 8.73
CA LEU A 64 -12.13 -13.49 9.84
C LEU A 64 -12.82 -14.17 11.01
N LEU A 65 -14.01 -13.69 11.37
CA LEU A 65 -14.79 -14.25 12.47
C LEU A 65 -15.26 -15.67 12.14
N ALA A 66 -15.73 -15.91 10.91
CA ALA A 66 -16.16 -17.25 10.46
C ALA A 66 -15.03 -18.28 10.61
N GLN A 67 -13.80 -17.93 10.25
CA GLN A 67 -12.67 -18.85 10.36
C GLN A 67 -12.28 -19.16 11.81
N GLN A 68 -12.32 -18.16 12.70
CA GLN A 68 -12.06 -18.39 14.12
C GLN A 68 -13.11 -19.32 14.73
N ILE A 69 -14.37 -19.13 14.35
CA ILE A 69 -15.48 -19.96 14.81
C ILE A 69 -15.33 -21.40 14.27
N THR A 70 -14.84 -21.59 13.05
CA THR A 70 -14.58 -22.93 12.47
C THR A 70 -13.39 -23.62 13.12
N GLN A 71 -12.36 -22.87 13.56
CA GLN A 71 -11.17 -23.44 14.22
C GLN A 71 -11.39 -23.75 15.70
N ALA A 72 -12.36 -23.11 16.35
CA ALA A 72 -12.74 -23.38 17.73
C ALA A 72 -13.73 -24.56 17.79
N GLU A 73 -13.23 -25.79 17.69
CA GLU A 73 -14.07 -27.00 17.52
C GLU A 73 -15.02 -27.35 18.68
N ASP A 74 -14.89 -26.79 19.89
CA ASP A 74 -15.81 -27.19 21.00
C ASP A 74 -15.88 -26.23 22.22
N THR A 75 -15.38 -25.01 22.10
CA THR A 75 -15.50 -24.01 23.18
C THR A 75 -16.32 -22.82 22.70
N ALA A 76 -17.29 -22.39 23.51
CA ALA A 76 -18.10 -21.21 23.25
C ALA A 76 -17.20 -20.09 22.71
N ALA A 77 -17.48 -19.62 21.49
CA ALA A 77 -16.67 -18.62 20.80
C ALA A 77 -16.48 -17.43 21.76
N SER A 78 -15.29 -17.33 22.32
CA SER A 78 -15.00 -16.33 23.34
C SER A 78 -14.78 -15.01 22.60
N GLY A 79 -15.60 -14.01 22.86
CA GLY A 79 -15.50 -12.72 22.20
C GLY A 79 -16.76 -11.89 22.37
N VAL A 80 -16.68 -10.62 21.98
CA VAL A 80 -17.78 -9.65 22.11
C VAL A 80 -17.72 -8.66 20.96
N VAL A 81 -18.91 -8.27 20.49
CA VAL A 81 -19.07 -7.25 19.45
C VAL A 81 -19.89 -6.09 20.01
N LEU A 82 -19.35 -4.88 19.92
CA LEU A 82 -20.06 -3.62 20.19
C LEU A 82 -20.24 -2.88 18.88
N CYS A 83 -21.45 -2.45 18.54
CA CYS A 83 -21.71 -1.71 17.32
C CYS A 83 -22.79 -0.64 17.52
N GLY A 84 -22.90 0.29 16.58
CA GLY A 84 -23.91 1.34 16.62
C GLY A 84 -23.84 2.22 15.37
N PRO A 85 -24.92 2.98 15.05
CA PRO A 85 -26.25 2.93 15.63
C PRO A 85 -27.07 1.69 15.19
N THR A 86 -26.57 0.93 14.23
CA THR A 86 -27.22 -0.28 13.68
C THR A 86 -26.32 -1.50 13.81
N ALA A 87 -26.91 -2.69 13.84
CA ALA A 87 -26.15 -3.93 13.76
C ALA A 87 -25.34 -3.98 12.46
N VAL A 88 -24.04 -4.28 12.60
CA VAL A 88 -23.09 -4.33 11.47
C VAL A 88 -22.99 -5.74 10.88
N LEU A 89 -23.11 -6.77 11.72
CA LEU A 89 -23.05 -8.17 11.32
C LEU A 89 -24.47 -8.72 11.06
N PRO A 90 -24.70 -9.46 9.95
CA PRO A 90 -26.00 -10.04 9.64
C PRO A 90 -26.36 -11.18 10.61
N PRO A 91 -27.66 -11.40 10.89
CA PRO A 91 -28.11 -12.52 11.70
C PRO A 91 -27.78 -13.85 11.00
N GLY A 92 -26.96 -14.68 11.64
CA GLY A 92 -26.49 -15.96 11.09
C GLY A 92 -25.58 -16.71 12.07
N ALA A 93 -24.81 -17.68 11.58
CA ALA A 93 -23.95 -18.57 12.38
C ALA A 93 -22.94 -17.85 13.31
N ILE A 94 -22.58 -16.59 12.98
CA ILE A 94 -21.65 -15.75 13.74
C ILE A 94 -22.37 -15.02 14.89
N ALA A 95 -23.51 -14.38 14.61
CA ALA A 95 -24.29 -13.62 15.58
C ALA A 95 -24.85 -14.48 16.72
N GLY A 96 -25.10 -15.77 16.47
CA GLY A 96 -25.54 -16.71 17.50
C GLY A 96 -24.45 -17.17 18.47
N ARG A 97 -23.17 -16.94 18.13
CA ARG A 97 -22.01 -17.41 18.92
C ARG A 97 -21.24 -16.29 19.62
N LEU A 98 -21.37 -15.04 19.18
CA LEU A 98 -20.72 -13.88 19.79
C LEU A 98 -21.77 -12.90 20.37
N PRO A 99 -21.76 -12.61 21.68
CA PRO A 99 -22.65 -11.61 22.26
C PRO A 99 -22.44 -10.25 21.59
N THR A 100 -23.53 -9.70 21.05
CA THR A 100 -23.54 -8.45 20.30
C THR A 100 -24.34 -7.39 21.04
N TYR A 101 -23.73 -6.23 21.26
CA TYR A 101 -24.35 -5.06 21.90
C TYR A 101 -24.48 -3.92 20.89
N ILE A 102 -25.66 -3.30 20.83
CA ILE A 102 -25.97 -2.23 19.88
C ILE A 102 -26.22 -0.94 20.65
N PHE A 103 -25.39 0.08 20.44
CA PHE A 103 -25.61 1.42 20.95
C PHE A 103 -26.59 2.17 20.05
N SER A 104 -27.73 2.65 20.56
CA SER A 104 -28.74 3.38 19.78
C SER A 104 -29.47 4.42 20.63
N SER A 105 -29.87 5.54 20.01
CA SER A 105 -30.73 6.57 20.61
C SER A 105 -32.23 6.24 20.51
N GLU A 106 -32.64 5.43 19.52
CA GLU A 106 -34.00 4.93 19.36
C GLU A 106 -34.13 3.47 19.82
N PRO A 107 -35.23 3.07 20.50
CA PRO A 107 -35.51 1.66 20.74
C PRO A 107 -35.76 0.95 19.40
N LEU A 108 -34.98 -0.09 19.11
CA LEU A 108 -35.07 -0.86 17.87
C LEU A 108 -36.49 -1.44 17.68
N HIS A 109 -37.26 -0.88 16.74
CA HIS A 109 -38.50 -1.49 16.26
C HIS A 109 -38.16 -2.73 15.41
N LEU A 110 -38.26 -3.91 16.01
CA LEU A 110 -38.07 -5.26 15.43
C LEU A 110 -38.73 -5.46 14.04
N SER A 111 -39.78 -4.70 13.73
CA SER A 111 -40.53 -4.75 12.46
C SER A 111 -39.79 -4.15 11.25
N ARG A 112 -38.78 -3.30 11.44
CA ARG A 112 -37.92 -2.81 10.34
C ARG A 112 -36.84 -3.82 9.94
N TRP A 113 -36.42 -4.68 10.88
CA TRP A 113 -35.42 -5.73 10.64
C TRP A 113 -35.97 -6.87 9.77
N MET A 114 -37.23 -7.26 9.98
CA MET A 114 -37.84 -8.39 9.23
C MET A 114 -38.22 -8.07 7.78
N ARG A 115 -38.45 -6.80 7.40
CA ARG A 115 -38.97 -6.46 6.04
C ARG A 115 -37.94 -6.57 4.90
N ARG A 116 -36.68 -6.91 5.17
CA ARG A 116 -35.63 -7.09 4.15
C ARG A 116 -35.10 -8.54 4.06
N GLN A 117 -35.87 -9.53 4.51
CA GLN A 117 -35.53 -10.94 4.34
C GLN A 117 -36.18 -11.52 3.07
N LEU A 118 -35.37 -11.93 2.09
CA LEU A 118 -35.69 -13.06 1.21
C LEU A 118 -35.41 -14.34 2.02
N MET A 119 -36.44 -15.17 2.21
CA MET A 119 -36.35 -16.44 2.94
C MET A 119 -35.38 -17.40 2.23
N PRO A 120 -34.39 -18.01 2.92
CA PRO A 120 -33.74 -19.19 2.39
C PRO A 120 -34.62 -20.43 2.62
N SER A 121 -34.63 -21.27 1.60
CA SER A 121 -35.23 -22.60 1.56
C SER A 121 -34.38 -23.60 2.35
N GLU A 122 -35.06 -24.35 3.21
CA GLU A 122 -34.71 -25.67 3.77
C GLU A 122 -33.47 -25.82 4.68
N GLY A 123 -33.77 -26.35 5.89
CA GLY A 123 -32.93 -27.38 6.52
C GLY A 123 -31.86 -26.90 7.51
N CYS A 124 -32.25 -26.46 8.71
CA CYS A 124 -31.37 -26.61 9.87
C CYS A 124 -32.16 -26.80 11.17
N SER A 125 -31.92 -27.94 11.81
CA SER A 125 -32.57 -28.41 13.03
C SER A 125 -32.39 -27.44 14.20
N ALA A 126 -33.46 -27.28 14.97
CA ALA A 126 -33.50 -26.46 16.17
C ALA A 126 -32.68 -27.09 17.30
N GLU A 127 -31.56 -26.47 17.69
CA GLU A 127 -30.95 -26.74 19.01
C GLU A 127 -30.09 -25.61 19.63
N HIS A 128 -30.00 -24.41 19.05
CA HIS A 128 -29.39 -23.25 19.72
C HIS A 128 -30.25 -22.00 19.47
N LEU A 129 -30.92 -21.49 20.50
CA LEU A 129 -31.61 -20.21 20.43
C LEU A 129 -30.56 -19.11 20.11
N PRO A 130 -30.75 -18.30 19.05
CA PRO A 130 -29.82 -17.21 18.76
C PRO A 130 -29.86 -16.21 19.91
N GLN A 131 -28.71 -15.88 20.49
CA GLN A 131 -28.59 -14.78 21.46
C GLN A 131 -29.08 -13.49 20.77
N THR A 132 -30.18 -12.91 21.26
CA THR A 132 -30.69 -11.67 20.69
C THR A 132 -29.75 -10.52 21.01
N PRO A 133 -29.42 -9.64 20.04
CA PRO A 133 -28.53 -8.52 20.30
C PRO A 133 -29.11 -7.63 21.41
N THR A 134 -28.27 -7.28 22.38
CA THR A 134 -28.68 -6.45 23.52
C THR A 134 -28.53 -4.98 23.15
N THR A 135 -29.57 -4.17 23.34
CA THR A 135 -29.51 -2.73 23.03
C THR A 135 -29.03 -1.93 24.22
N LEU A 136 -28.01 -1.10 24.02
CA LEU A 136 -27.49 -0.14 25.00
C LEU A 136 -27.98 1.27 24.59
N PRO A 137 -28.81 1.93 25.39
CA PRO A 137 -29.30 3.27 25.03
C PRO A 137 -28.14 4.27 25.06
N LEU A 138 -28.14 5.22 24.12
CA LEU A 138 -27.31 6.43 24.19
C LEU A 138 -28.10 7.57 24.82
N LEU A 139 -27.40 8.53 25.42
CA LEU A 139 -28.03 9.77 25.90
C LEU A 139 -28.59 10.57 24.71
N PRO A 140 -29.67 11.34 24.91
CA PRO A 140 -30.16 12.27 23.89
C PRO A 140 -29.04 13.23 23.47
N ASP A 141 -28.89 13.49 22.17
CA ASP A 141 -27.87 14.36 21.58
C ASP A 141 -26.41 13.87 21.72
N ASP A 142 -26.15 12.59 22.06
CA ASP A 142 -24.78 12.05 22.03
C ASP A 142 -24.26 11.99 20.59
N PRO A 143 -23.08 12.58 20.29
CA PRO A 143 -22.51 12.62 18.93
C PRO A 143 -22.22 11.22 18.35
N LEU A 144 -22.11 10.19 19.20
CA LEU A 144 -21.93 8.81 18.76
C LEU A 144 -23.10 8.29 17.90
N HIS A 145 -24.27 8.93 17.93
CA HIS A 145 -25.39 8.57 17.06
C HIS A 145 -25.11 8.83 15.56
N GLU A 146 -24.21 9.76 15.26
CA GLU A 146 -23.87 10.14 13.88
C GLU A 146 -22.76 9.26 13.27
N GLU A 147 -22.03 8.49 14.09
CA GLU A 147 -20.92 7.62 13.69
C GLU A 147 -21.40 6.17 13.56
N GLN A 148 -21.13 5.51 12.43
CA GLN A 148 -21.31 4.06 12.33
C GLN A 148 -20.03 3.37 12.79
N PHE A 149 -20.10 2.47 13.77
CA PHE A 149 -18.91 1.80 14.29
C PHE A 149 -19.16 0.33 14.62
N CYS A 150 -18.06 -0.42 14.63
CA CYS A 150 -17.99 -1.81 15.05
C CYS A 150 -16.68 -2.02 15.81
N LEU A 151 -16.77 -2.50 17.04
CA LEU A 151 -15.66 -2.92 17.87
C LEU A 151 -15.82 -4.41 18.14
N VAL A 152 -14.79 -5.17 17.80
CA VAL A 152 -14.71 -6.61 18.02
C VAL A 152 -13.56 -6.89 18.95
N HIS A 153 -13.82 -7.65 20.01
CA HIS A 153 -12.80 -8.09 20.96
C HIS A 153 -12.88 -9.61 21.11
N THR A 154 -11.84 -10.31 20.67
CA THR A 154 -11.70 -11.77 20.74
C THR A 154 -10.36 -12.13 21.42
N PRO A 155 -10.13 -13.39 21.85
CA PRO A 155 -8.85 -13.80 22.40
C PRO A 155 -7.67 -13.66 21.44
N SER A 156 -7.94 -13.60 20.12
CA SER A 156 -6.91 -13.59 19.08
C SER A 156 -6.66 -12.20 18.48
N PHE A 157 -7.65 -11.31 18.49
CA PHE A 157 -7.49 -9.94 18.03
C PHE A 157 -8.52 -8.99 18.63
N SER A 158 -8.17 -7.71 18.63
CA SER A 158 -9.10 -6.62 18.89
C SER A 158 -9.10 -5.68 17.70
N LEU A 159 -10.27 -5.26 17.25
CA LEU A 159 -10.45 -4.37 16.10
C LEU A 159 -11.50 -3.33 16.44
N VAL A 160 -11.22 -2.07 16.12
CA VAL A 160 -12.23 -1.02 16.03
C VAL A 160 -12.26 -0.52 14.59
N MET A 161 -13.45 -0.39 14.01
CA MET A 161 -13.67 0.20 12.69
C MET A 161 -14.87 1.14 12.75
N LEU A 162 -14.80 2.26 12.03
CA LEU A 162 -15.86 3.24 12.00
C LEU A 162 -15.94 3.98 10.66
N LEU A 163 -17.14 4.39 10.31
CA LEU A 163 -17.46 5.34 9.27
C LEU A 163 -17.95 6.62 9.97
N GLY A 164 -17.14 7.66 9.90
CA GLY A 164 -17.35 8.92 10.61
C GLY A 164 -16.63 10.07 9.93
N GLU A 165 -16.25 11.09 10.71
CA GLU A 165 -15.45 12.20 10.21
C GLU A 165 -13.97 12.03 10.58
N THR A 166 -13.09 12.40 9.66
CA THR A 166 -11.63 12.50 9.88
C THR A 166 -11.32 13.74 10.72
N PRO A 167 -10.11 13.87 11.30
CA PRO A 167 -9.71 15.08 12.02
C PRO A 167 -9.78 16.38 11.19
N LEU A 168 -9.91 16.29 9.87
CA LEU A 168 -10.12 17.41 8.95
C LEU A 168 -11.60 17.74 8.67
N GLY A 169 -12.56 17.02 9.28
CA GLY A 169 -14.00 17.18 9.07
C GLY A 169 -14.53 16.57 7.76
N GLU A 170 -13.69 15.79 7.07
CA GLU A 170 -14.06 15.05 5.86
C GLU A 170 -14.59 13.65 6.21
N PRO A 171 -15.64 13.14 5.54
CA PRO A 171 -16.16 11.80 5.79
C PRO A 171 -15.11 10.75 5.40
N GLY A 172 -14.85 9.80 6.31
CA GLY A 172 -13.81 8.79 6.14
C GLY A 172 -14.14 7.48 6.84
N PHE A 173 -13.54 6.41 6.32
CA PHE A 173 -13.50 5.12 6.99
C PHE A 173 -12.17 5.00 7.73
N LEU A 174 -12.24 4.63 9.02
CA LEU A 174 -11.10 4.47 9.91
C LEU A 174 -11.18 3.10 10.58
N PHE A 175 -10.03 2.45 10.79
CA PHE A 175 -9.97 1.22 11.58
C PHE A 175 -8.61 1.10 12.27
N SER A 176 -8.57 0.36 13.39
CA SER A 176 -7.34 0.12 14.14
C SER A 176 -7.34 -1.26 14.80
N PHE A 177 -6.20 -1.95 14.70
CA PHE A 177 -5.91 -3.19 15.42
C PHE A 177 -5.02 -2.95 16.66
N ASN A 178 -4.59 -1.70 16.91
CA ASN A 178 -3.74 -1.37 18.05
C ASN A 178 -4.51 -1.61 19.37
N PRO A 179 -4.04 -2.49 20.26
CA PRO A 179 -4.74 -2.81 21.51
C PRO A 179 -5.02 -1.59 22.38
N GLU A 180 -4.10 -0.61 22.45
CA GLU A 180 -4.31 0.61 23.24
C GLU A 180 -5.45 1.46 22.67
N THR A 181 -5.51 1.61 21.35
CA THR A 181 -6.57 2.36 20.66
C THR A 181 -7.92 1.68 20.85
N VAL A 182 -7.97 0.35 20.67
CA VAL A 182 -9.22 -0.42 20.84
C VAL A 182 -9.68 -0.41 22.29
N GLN A 183 -8.76 -0.53 23.25
CA GLN A 183 -9.08 -0.43 24.68
C GLN A 183 -9.60 0.97 25.06
N TRP A 184 -9.07 2.03 24.44
CA TRP A 184 -9.58 3.38 24.68
C TRP A 184 -10.97 3.60 24.07
N ALA A 185 -11.21 3.07 22.87
CA ALA A 185 -12.54 3.02 22.26
C ALA A 185 -13.53 2.24 23.14
N TRP A 186 -13.13 1.10 23.68
CA TRP A 186 -13.92 0.30 24.64
C TRP A 186 -14.28 1.11 25.88
N ASN A 187 -13.31 1.75 26.52
CA ASN A 187 -13.53 2.58 27.71
C ASN A 187 -14.46 3.77 27.44
N THR A 188 -14.40 4.32 26.23
CA THR A 188 -15.26 5.41 25.75
C THR A 188 -16.71 4.98 25.60
N LEU A 189 -16.95 3.77 25.08
CA LEU A 189 -18.29 3.16 25.01
C LEU A 189 -18.81 2.73 26.39
N ARG A 190 -17.94 2.16 27.22
CA ARG A 190 -18.23 1.79 28.60
C ARG A 190 -18.68 3.00 29.44
N ALA A 191 -17.98 4.13 29.33
CA ALA A 191 -18.34 5.35 30.05
C ALA A 191 -19.76 5.84 29.67
N ARG A 192 -20.13 5.74 28.39
CA ARG A 192 -21.49 6.03 27.92
C ARG A 192 -22.53 5.08 28.50
N ALA A 193 -22.24 3.77 28.48
CA ALA A 193 -23.13 2.78 29.07
C ALA A 193 -23.34 3.00 30.58
N LEU A 194 -22.27 3.33 31.32
CA LEU A 194 -22.32 3.65 32.75
C LEU A 194 -23.21 4.86 33.07
N MET A 195 -23.16 5.91 32.23
CA MET A 195 -23.98 7.12 32.43
C MET A 195 -25.47 6.85 32.25
N VAL A 196 -25.84 5.86 31.43
CA VAL A 196 -27.24 5.51 31.16
C VAL A 196 -27.76 4.49 32.16
N ASN A 197 -27.02 3.41 32.40
CA ASN A 197 -27.35 2.39 33.39
C ASN A 197 -26.06 1.81 34.01
N PRO A 198 -25.85 1.95 35.33
CA PRO A 198 -24.70 1.36 36.03
C PRO A 198 -24.53 -0.14 35.78
N GLU A 199 -25.61 -0.90 35.62
CA GLU A 199 -25.56 -2.35 35.35
C GLU A 199 -24.96 -2.66 33.98
N HIS A 200 -25.27 -1.88 32.95
CA HIS A 200 -24.71 -2.05 31.62
C HIS A 200 -23.19 -1.80 31.61
N GLY A 201 -22.74 -0.81 32.37
CA GLY A 201 -21.32 -0.54 32.53
C GLY A 201 -20.57 -1.64 33.27
N ALA A 202 -21.13 -2.14 34.38
CA ALA A 202 -20.56 -3.28 35.11
C ALA A 202 -20.52 -4.56 34.26
N HIS A 203 -21.49 -4.75 33.37
CA HIS A 203 -21.50 -5.86 32.42
C HIS A 203 -20.38 -5.75 31.37
N LEU A 204 -20.16 -4.56 30.81
CA LEU A 204 -19.03 -4.30 29.90
C LEU A 204 -17.68 -4.41 30.63
N ASP A 205 -17.61 -4.07 31.91
CA ASP A 205 -16.42 -4.32 32.73
C ASP A 205 -16.09 -5.80 32.81
N ALA A 206 -17.08 -6.64 33.15
CA ALA A 206 -16.87 -8.08 33.24
C ALA A 206 -16.37 -8.67 31.92
N LEU A 207 -16.93 -8.21 30.79
CA LEU A 207 -16.50 -8.65 29.45
C LEU A 207 -15.09 -8.19 29.08
N GLY A 208 -14.72 -6.95 29.39
CA GLY A 208 -13.39 -6.40 29.07
C GLY A 208 -12.25 -6.96 29.94
N HIS A 209 -12.56 -7.52 31.11
CA HIS A 209 -11.57 -8.21 31.97
C HIS A 209 -11.46 -9.72 31.66
N ALA A 210 -12.47 -10.30 31.00
CA ALA A 210 -12.49 -11.73 30.69
C ALA A 210 -11.51 -12.13 29.57
N LEU A 211 -11.03 -11.16 28.78
CA LEU A 211 -10.20 -11.38 27.60
C LEU A 211 -8.95 -10.49 27.64
N PRO A 212 -7.76 -10.99 27.25
CA PRO A 212 -6.54 -10.19 27.23
C PRO A 212 -6.52 -9.22 26.03
N TRP A 213 -6.07 -7.99 26.28
CA TRP A 213 -5.79 -6.99 25.23
C TRP A 213 -4.42 -7.25 24.59
N ALA A 214 -4.31 -8.33 23.82
CA ALA A 214 -3.06 -8.74 23.16
C ALA A 214 -2.91 -8.11 21.76
N GLU A 215 -1.67 -7.87 21.35
CA GLU A 215 -1.38 -7.51 19.96
C GLU A 215 -1.81 -8.65 19.01
N PRO A 216 -2.58 -8.33 17.95
CA PRO A 216 -3.02 -9.36 17.03
C PRO A 216 -1.84 -9.93 16.26
N HIS A 217 -1.89 -11.24 16.01
CA HIS A 217 -0.90 -11.87 15.13
C HIS A 217 -0.95 -11.22 13.74
N TYR A 218 0.21 -10.92 13.16
CA TYR A 218 0.29 -10.17 11.89
C TYR A 218 -0.56 -10.78 10.76
N HIS A 219 -0.66 -12.11 10.69
CA HIS A 219 -1.54 -12.81 9.75
C HIS A 219 -3.01 -12.37 9.79
N VAL A 220 -3.54 -12.00 10.96
CA VAL A 220 -4.92 -11.50 11.09
C VAL A 220 -5.04 -10.14 10.40
N VAL A 221 -4.09 -9.24 10.65
CA VAL A 221 -4.05 -7.89 10.07
C VAL A 221 -3.84 -7.96 8.55
N THR A 222 -2.90 -8.78 8.08
CA THR A 222 -2.63 -8.98 6.65
C THR A 222 -3.84 -9.58 5.95
N ARG A 223 -4.51 -10.56 6.57
CA ARG A 223 -5.71 -11.18 5.99
C ARG A 223 -6.88 -10.20 5.93
N PHE A 224 -7.14 -9.46 7.01
CA PHE A 224 -8.14 -8.39 7.01
C PHE A 224 -7.92 -7.42 5.85
N SER A 225 -6.68 -6.92 5.72
CA SER A 225 -6.30 -5.95 4.71
C SER A 225 -6.47 -6.49 3.30
N ARG A 226 -6.08 -7.75 3.07
CA ARG A 226 -6.24 -8.43 1.78
C ARG A 226 -7.71 -8.62 1.41
N GLU A 227 -8.54 -9.12 2.32
CA GLU A 227 -9.98 -9.30 2.05
C GLU A 227 -10.67 -7.95 1.83
N LEU A 228 -10.28 -6.91 2.58
CA LEU A 228 -10.80 -5.56 2.41
C LEU A 228 -10.51 -5.01 1.00
N LEU A 229 -9.28 -5.21 0.49
CA LEU A 229 -8.91 -4.80 -0.88
C LEU A 229 -9.59 -5.65 -1.96
N HIS A 230 -9.69 -6.96 -1.73
CA HIS A 230 -10.38 -7.87 -2.65
C HIS A 230 -11.85 -7.50 -2.83
N HIS A 231 -12.56 -7.22 -1.73
CA HIS A 231 -13.96 -6.77 -1.77
C HIS A 231 -14.12 -5.36 -2.35
N GLN A 232 -13.11 -4.49 -2.28
CA GLN A 232 -13.14 -3.18 -2.96
C GLN A 232 -13.06 -3.34 -4.48
N ARG A 233 -12.23 -4.26 -4.97
CA ARG A 233 -12.07 -4.54 -6.41
C ARG A 233 -13.35 -5.11 -7.02
N ASN A 234 -13.92 -6.15 -6.39
CA ASN A 234 -15.12 -6.79 -6.92
C ASN A 234 -16.36 -5.86 -6.90
N GLN A 235 -16.45 -4.95 -5.94
CA GLN A 235 -17.54 -3.96 -5.90
C GLN A 235 -17.37 -2.82 -6.91
N ALA A 236 -16.15 -2.55 -7.39
CA ALA A 236 -15.92 -1.61 -8.48
C ALA A 236 -16.38 -2.18 -9.83
N GLU A 237 -16.36 -3.51 -9.98
CA GLU A 237 -16.87 -4.23 -11.16
C GLU A 237 -18.41 -4.39 -11.15
N GLU A 238 -19.06 -4.37 -9.97
CA GLU A 238 -20.51 -4.53 -9.81
C GLU A 238 -21.32 -3.22 -9.69
N ALA A 239 -20.70 -2.05 -9.83
CA ALA A 239 -21.43 -0.78 -9.74
C ALA A 239 -22.40 -0.62 -10.94
N PRO A 240 -23.73 -0.49 -10.72
CA PRO A 240 -24.67 -0.27 -11.82
C PRO A 240 -24.45 1.12 -12.41
N GLU A 241 -24.23 1.17 -13.73
CA GLU A 241 -24.27 2.41 -14.52
C GLU A 241 -25.56 3.18 -14.19
N VAL A 242 -25.41 4.35 -13.57
CA VAL A 242 -26.48 5.33 -13.48
C VAL A 242 -26.64 5.91 -14.88
N VAL A 243 -27.54 5.30 -15.65
CA VAL A 243 -28.03 5.78 -16.93
C VAL A 243 -28.65 7.16 -16.71
N THR A 244 -27.92 8.21 -17.10
CA THR A 244 -28.51 9.53 -17.35
C THR A 244 -29.33 9.43 -18.64
N ALA A 245 -30.64 9.40 -18.47
CA ALA A 245 -31.61 9.43 -19.55
C ALA A 245 -31.48 10.72 -20.37
N SER A 246 -31.14 10.59 -21.65
CA SER A 246 -31.44 11.59 -22.68
C SER A 246 -31.86 10.89 -23.98
N THR A 247 -33.16 10.94 -24.21
CA THR A 247 -33.92 10.89 -25.47
C THR A 247 -33.15 10.88 -26.79
N ALA A 248 -33.40 9.88 -27.67
CA ALA A 248 -33.89 10.05 -29.06
C ALA A 248 -33.95 8.72 -29.86
N THR A 249 -35.17 8.30 -30.20
CA THR A 249 -35.68 7.77 -31.49
C THR A 249 -35.04 6.58 -32.25
N SER A 250 -35.92 5.59 -32.50
CA SER A 250 -36.12 4.75 -33.71
C SER A 250 -35.12 3.67 -34.14
N GLU A 251 -35.63 2.43 -34.07
CA GLU A 251 -35.71 1.40 -35.12
C GLU A 251 -34.46 1.05 -35.95
N ASN A 252 -33.87 -0.13 -35.72
CA ASN A 252 -34.00 -1.31 -36.60
C ASN A 252 -33.03 -2.44 -36.23
N GLY A 253 -33.58 -3.66 -36.26
CA GLY A 253 -32.98 -4.92 -36.75
C GLY A 253 -31.49 -5.23 -36.51
N SER A 254 -31.26 -6.41 -35.91
CA SER A 254 -30.42 -7.52 -36.42
C SER A 254 -29.55 -8.16 -35.32
N LYS A 255 -29.72 -9.50 -35.21
CA LYS A 255 -28.84 -10.56 -34.68
C LYS A 255 -27.53 -10.12 -33.99
N PRO A 256 -27.21 -10.64 -32.78
CA PRO A 256 -25.87 -10.50 -32.23
C PRO A 256 -24.91 -11.45 -32.98
N SER A 257 -24.05 -10.87 -33.81
CA SER A 257 -22.80 -11.52 -34.20
C SER A 257 -21.82 -11.40 -33.05
N LEU A 258 -21.10 -12.49 -32.76
CA LEU A 258 -19.98 -12.52 -31.84
C LEU A 258 -18.98 -11.40 -32.18
N GLU A 259 -18.95 -10.35 -31.37
CA GLU A 259 -17.78 -9.49 -31.25
C GLU A 259 -17.04 -9.89 -29.97
N GLN A 260 -15.93 -10.57 -30.19
CA GLN A 260 -14.88 -10.80 -29.23
C GLN A 260 -14.36 -9.44 -28.77
N LEU A 261 -14.87 -8.94 -27.65
CA LEU A 261 -14.14 -7.95 -26.85
C LEU A 261 -12.98 -8.72 -26.22
N THR A 262 -11.80 -8.47 -26.77
CA THR A 262 -10.51 -8.83 -26.21
C THR A 262 -10.49 -8.48 -24.72
N GLU A 263 -10.44 -9.51 -23.89
CA GLU A 263 -10.03 -9.40 -22.50
C GLU A 263 -8.69 -8.66 -22.47
N ASP A 264 -8.66 -7.49 -21.84
CA ASP A 264 -7.44 -6.76 -21.50
C ASP A 264 -6.64 -7.63 -20.52
N CYS A 265 -5.88 -8.60 -21.05
CA CYS A 265 -4.95 -9.41 -20.28
C CYS A 265 -3.75 -8.55 -19.87
N VAL A 266 -3.92 -7.71 -18.84
CA VAL A 266 -2.79 -7.32 -18.00
C VAL A 266 -2.21 -8.62 -17.44
N SER A 267 -0.94 -8.92 -17.72
CA SER A 267 -0.35 -10.18 -17.27
C SER A 267 -0.52 -10.31 -15.74
N PRO A 268 -1.00 -11.46 -15.22
CA PRO A 268 -1.25 -11.64 -13.78
C PRO A 268 0.00 -11.37 -12.91
N ASP A 269 1.19 -11.51 -13.50
CA ASP A 269 2.46 -11.16 -12.89
C ASP A 269 2.55 -9.68 -12.51
N VAL A 270 2.00 -8.76 -13.31
CA VAL A 270 2.10 -7.31 -13.04
C VAL A 270 1.20 -6.93 -11.88
N GLU A 271 -0.06 -7.36 -11.87
CA GLU A 271 -0.98 -7.09 -10.74
C GLU A 271 -0.41 -7.62 -9.42
N LEU A 272 0.16 -8.83 -9.45
CA LEU A 272 0.80 -9.44 -8.29
C LEU A 272 2.02 -8.62 -7.83
N LEU A 273 2.86 -8.14 -8.75
CA LEU A 273 4.01 -7.30 -8.41
C LEU A 273 3.60 -5.93 -7.87
N GLN A 274 2.53 -5.35 -8.40
CA GLN A 274 1.98 -4.10 -7.88
C GLN A 274 1.50 -4.29 -6.43
N ALA A 275 0.75 -5.36 -6.16
CA ALA A 275 0.29 -5.69 -4.81
C ALA A 275 1.48 -5.89 -3.85
N ILE A 276 2.47 -6.71 -4.22
CA ILE A 276 3.65 -6.98 -3.38
C ILE A 276 4.47 -5.70 -3.14
N ALA A 277 4.70 -4.89 -4.18
CA ALA A 277 5.45 -3.64 -4.04
C ALA A 277 4.75 -2.67 -3.07
N HIS A 278 3.42 -2.58 -3.13
CA HIS A 278 2.64 -1.76 -2.21
C HIS A 278 2.63 -2.30 -0.77
N GLU A 279 2.46 -3.61 -0.59
CA GLU A 279 2.49 -4.25 0.73
C GLU A 279 3.86 -4.16 1.42
N VAL A 280 4.96 -4.14 0.65
CA VAL A 280 6.32 -4.00 1.20
C VAL A 280 6.71 -2.55 1.41
N ARG A 281 6.32 -1.64 0.49
CA ARG A 281 6.69 -0.21 0.58
C ARG A 281 6.08 0.46 1.80
N THR A 282 4.83 0.13 2.14
CA THR A 282 4.10 0.76 3.25
C THR A 282 4.78 0.57 4.61
N PRO A 283 5.07 -0.66 5.08
CA PRO A 283 5.76 -0.87 6.36
C PRO A 283 7.20 -0.30 6.35
N LEU A 284 7.92 -0.38 5.23
CA LEU A 284 9.26 0.22 5.12
C LEU A 284 9.23 1.73 5.21
N ALA A 285 8.22 2.39 4.62
CA ALA A 285 8.05 3.83 4.74
C ALA A 285 7.77 4.24 6.18
N THR A 286 6.94 3.49 6.91
CA THR A 286 6.66 3.70 8.33
C THR A 286 7.91 3.53 9.19
N ILE A 287 8.66 2.43 9.01
CA ILE A 287 9.93 2.20 9.72
C ILE A 287 10.91 3.33 9.44
N ARG A 288 11.03 3.78 8.18
CA ARG A 288 11.89 4.90 7.79
C ARG A 288 11.47 6.19 8.49
N THR A 289 10.18 6.49 8.55
CA THR A 289 9.66 7.69 9.22
C THR A 289 9.99 7.69 10.71
N PHE A 290 9.76 6.58 11.41
CA PHE A 290 10.14 6.46 12.83
C PHE A 290 11.65 6.55 13.03
N THR A 291 12.44 5.91 12.16
CA THR A 291 13.90 5.97 12.21
C THR A 291 14.40 7.41 12.03
N ARG A 292 13.86 8.16 11.06
CA ARG A 292 14.18 9.59 10.85
C ARG A 292 13.74 10.47 12.01
N SER A 293 12.61 10.17 12.64
CA SER A 293 12.17 10.86 13.85
C SER A 293 13.17 10.66 14.99
N LEU A 294 13.64 9.43 15.21
CA LEU A 294 14.67 9.13 16.19
C LEU A 294 16.01 9.78 15.86
N LEU A 295 16.42 9.83 14.59
CA LEU A 295 17.67 10.50 14.17
C LEU A 295 17.69 12.01 14.45
N ARG A 296 16.54 12.65 14.65
CA ARG A 296 16.45 14.08 15.02
C ARG A 296 16.69 14.33 16.51
N ARG A 297 16.67 13.29 17.34
CA ARG A 297 16.93 13.38 18.77
C ARG A 297 18.42 13.61 19.04
N ARG A 298 18.71 14.50 19.99
CA ARG A 298 20.10 14.85 20.39
C ARG A 298 20.61 14.05 21.58
N ASP A 299 19.75 13.27 22.22
CA ASP A 299 20.01 12.54 23.46
C ASP A 299 20.37 11.06 23.24
N LEU A 300 20.65 10.65 21.99
CA LEU A 300 20.98 9.27 21.65
C LEU A 300 22.50 9.01 21.63
N PRO A 301 22.96 7.83 22.11
CA PRO A 301 24.36 7.43 22.00
C PRO A 301 24.83 7.33 20.53
N PRO A 302 26.10 7.62 20.22
CA PRO A 302 26.64 7.55 18.85
C PRO A 302 26.45 6.18 18.16
N GLU A 303 26.53 5.09 18.91
CA GLU A 303 26.33 3.75 18.34
C GLU A 303 24.88 3.52 17.89
N VAL A 304 23.91 4.05 18.63
CA VAL A 304 22.48 4.00 18.28
C VAL A 304 22.22 4.82 17.03
N LEU A 305 22.81 6.03 16.94
CA LEU A 305 22.72 6.87 15.73
C LEU A 305 23.24 6.13 14.49
N LYS A 306 24.41 5.49 14.59
CA LYS A 306 24.98 4.70 13.47
C LYS A 306 24.06 3.55 13.03
N ARG A 307 23.42 2.87 13.97
CA ARG A 307 22.45 1.79 13.68
C ARG A 307 21.19 2.37 13.01
N LEU A 308 20.67 3.49 13.50
CA LEU A 308 19.51 4.17 12.91
C LEU A 308 19.81 4.69 11.50
N GLU A 309 20.99 5.27 11.25
CA GLU A 309 21.43 5.67 9.91
C GLU A 309 21.50 4.47 8.96
N THR A 310 21.91 3.31 9.47
CA THR A 310 21.93 2.06 8.69
C THR A 310 20.49 1.64 8.35
N ILE A 311 19.57 1.65 9.32
CA ILE A 311 18.16 1.30 9.11
C ILE A 311 17.49 2.26 8.12
N ASP A 312 17.67 3.57 8.26
CA ASP A 312 17.09 4.58 7.36
C ASP A 312 17.58 4.37 5.92
N HIS A 313 18.88 4.07 5.78
CA HIS A 313 19.48 3.79 4.49
C HIS A 313 18.93 2.51 3.87
N GLU A 314 18.88 1.39 4.60
CA GLU A 314 18.33 0.13 4.07
C GLU A 314 16.85 0.27 3.71
N CYS A 315 16.05 0.98 4.51
CA CYS A 315 14.65 1.26 4.18
C CYS A 315 14.54 2.10 2.90
N THR A 316 15.40 3.12 2.73
CA THR A 316 15.41 3.97 1.54
C THR A 316 15.76 3.15 0.29
N GLU A 317 16.82 2.35 0.33
CA GLU A 317 17.24 1.50 -0.80
C GLU A 317 16.14 0.50 -1.20
N GLN A 318 15.47 -0.12 -0.23
CA GLN A 318 14.39 -1.08 -0.52
C GLN A 318 13.16 -0.38 -1.11
N ILE A 319 12.75 0.75 -0.55
CA ILE A 319 11.64 1.56 -1.12
C ILE A 319 11.95 1.96 -2.55
N ASP A 320 13.15 2.45 -2.82
CA ASP A 320 13.56 2.89 -4.16
C ASP A 320 13.62 1.69 -5.14
N ARG A 321 14.10 0.53 -4.69
CA ARG A 321 14.09 -0.70 -5.49
C ARG A 321 12.68 -1.15 -5.86
N PHE A 322 11.75 -1.19 -4.90
CA PHE A 322 10.36 -1.57 -5.19
C PHE A 322 9.66 -0.55 -6.08
N ASN A 323 9.97 0.75 -5.93
CA ASN A 323 9.46 1.78 -6.84
C ASN A 323 9.94 1.57 -8.26
N LEU A 324 11.23 1.27 -8.46
CA LEU A 324 11.79 0.98 -9.78
C LEU A 324 11.14 -0.26 -10.41
N ILE A 325 10.96 -1.32 -9.62
CA ILE A 325 10.30 -2.56 -10.08
C ILE A 325 8.86 -2.28 -10.51
N PHE A 326 8.10 -1.57 -9.68
CA PHE A 326 6.72 -1.20 -9.96
C PHE A 326 6.62 -0.39 -11.25
N ARG A 327 7.41 0.68 -11.38
CA ARG A 327 7.42 1.53 -12.58
C ARG A 327 7.79 0.77 -13.83
N ALA A 328 8.77 -0.12 -13.74
CA ALA A 328 9.15 -0.93 -14.89
C ALA A 328 8.05 -1.93 -15.27
N ALA A 329 7.35 -2.53 -14.30
CA ALA A 329 6.21 -3.40 -14.58
C ALA A 329 5.02 -2.65 -15.22
N GLU A 330 4.73 -1.42 -14.78
CA GLU A 330 3.73 -0.56 -15.44
C GLU A 330 4.07 -0.31 -16.91
N LEU A 331 5.36 -0.07 -17.22
CA LEU A 331 5.81 0.18 -18.59
C LEU A 331 5.66 -1.03 -19.51
N GLU A 332 5.79 -2.25 -18.99
CA GLU A 332 5.62 -3.49 -19.77
C GLU A 332 4.15 -3.72 -20.17
N VAL A 333 3.21 -3.36 -19.29
CA VAL A 333 1.77 -3.40 -19.63
C VAL A 333 1.40 -2.30 -20.61
N ALA A 334 2.06 -1.15 -20.46
CA ALA A 334 1.82 0.03 -21.28
C ALA A 334 2.44 -0.03 -22.69
N GLU A 335 3.15 -1.09 -23.08
CA GLU A 335 3.66 -1.20 -24.46
C GLU A 335 2.55 -1.12 -25.54
N ASN A 336 1.27 -1.31 -25.16
CA ASN A 336 0.11 -1.07 -26.03
C ASN A 336 -0.52 0.35 -25.94
N LYS A 337 -0.14 1.18 -24.96
CA LYS A 337 -0.63 2.56 -24.78
C LYS A 337 0.51 3.44 -24.30
N GLN A 338 1.08 4.22 -25.22
CA GLN A 338 2.08 5.27 -24.99
C GLN A 338 1.74 6.09 -23.74
N THR A 339 2.24 5.68 -22.58
CA THR A 339 2.16 6.49 -21.36
C THR A 339 3.34 7.44 -21.44
N PRO A 340 3.13 8.75 -21.64
CA PRO A 340 4.25 9.66 -21.80
C PRO A 340 4.96 9.77 -20.46
N LEU A 341 6.13 9.14 -20.33
CA LEU A 341 7.10 9.55 -19.31
C LEU A 341 7.40 11.03 -19.55
N GLY A 342 7.50 11.81 -18.47
CA GLY A 342 7.76 13.25 -18.50
C GLY A 342 9.19 13.56 -18.90
N LEU A 343 9.62 13.15 -20.10
CA LEU A 343 10.96 13.38 -20.62
C LEU A 343 11.21 14.88 -20.72
N ALA A 344 12.19 15.35 -19.97
CA ALA A 344 12.55 16.75 -19.87
C ALA A 344 14.08 16.93 -20.04
N PRO A 345 14.53 18.14 -20.38
CA PRO A 345 15.93 18.52 -20.28
C PRO A 345 16.45 18.24 -18.86
N THR A 346 17.35 17.28 -18.77
CA THR A 346 17.89 16.74 -17.52
C THR A 346 19.39 17.03 -17.44
N PRO A 347 19.83 17.92 -16.52
CA PRO A 347 21.24 18.17 -16.29
C PRO A 347 21.88 16.96 -15.59
N LEU A 348 22.63 16.16 -16.33
CA LEU A 348 23.24 14.95 -15.76
C LEU A 348 24.30 15.21 -14.69
N ALA A 349 24.83 16.44 -14.63
CA ALA A 349 25.72 16.85 -13.55
C ALA A 349 25.08 16.58 -12.18
N ASP A 350 23.80 16.91 -12.00
CA ASP A 350 23.09 16.76 -10.73
C ASP A 350 22.87 15.28 -10.39
N VAL A 351 22.47 14.49 -11.39
CA VAL A 351 22.28 13.03 -11.25
C VAL A 351 23.58 12.36 -10.83
N PHE A 352 24.70 12.68 -11.47
CA PHE A 352 26.00 12.08 -11.11
C PHE A 352 26.57 12.62 -9.80
N GLN A 353 26.36 13.90 -9.48
CA GLN A 353 26.83 14.48 -8.22
C GLN A 353 26.19 13.79 -7.00
N GLN A 354 24.92 13.41 -7.10
CA GLN A 354 24.22 12.68 -6.06
C GLN A 354 24.44 11.16 -6.14
N GLY A 355 24.45 10.61 -7.37
CA GLY A 355 24.54 9.18 -7.61
C GLY A 355 25.91 8.58 -7.31
N ILE A 356 27.01 9.22 -7.74
CA ILE A 356 28.36 8.63 -7.65
C ILE A 356 28.77 8.31 -6.20
N PRO A 357 28.62 9.21 -5.21
CA PRO A 357 28.96 8.90 -3.83
C PRO A 357 28.17 7.71 -3.27
N ARG A 358 26.88 7.60 -3.65
CA ARG A 358 26.01 6.47 -3.25
C ARG A 358 26.51 5.16 -3.89
N TRP A 359 26.80 5.17 -5.18
CA TRP A 359 27.29 4.00 -5.92
C TRP A 359 28.65 3.51 -5.42
N GLN A 360 29.57 4.44 -5.11
CA GLN A 360 30.87 4.11 -4.53
C GLN A 360 30.72 3.50 -3.13
N LYS A 361 29.85 4.07 -2.29
CA LYS A 361 29.54 3.51 -0.97
C LYS A 361 28.96 2.10 -1.09
N GLN A 362 28.02 1.89 -2.00
CA GLN A 362 27.42 0.57 -2.27
C GLN A 362 28.46 -0.45 -2.72
N ALA A 363 29.34 -0.09 -3.66
CA ALA A 363 30.44 -0.94 -4.11
C ALA A 363 31.39 -1.30 -2.95
N SER A 364 31.79 -0.31 -2.13
CA SER A 364 32.71 -0.52 -1.00
C SER A 364 32.18 -1.52 0.03
N ARG A 365 30.86 -1.54 0.28
CA ARG A 365 30.23 -2.51 1.20
C ARG A 365 30.35 -3.96 0.73
N ARG A 366 30.56 -4.17 -0.57
CA ARG A 366 30.82 -5.49 -1.18
C ARG A 366 32.31 -5.76 -1.41
N ASN A 367 33.19 -4.94 -0.82
CA ASN A 367 34.63 -4.96 -1.06
C ASN A 367 35.00 -4.73 -2.54
N LEU A 368 34.29 -3.83 -3.22
CA LEU A 368 34.56 -3.46 -4.62
C LEU A 368 35.03 -2.01 -4.71
N THR A 369 35.89 -1.72 -5.68
CA THR A 369 36.32 -0.35 -6.01
C THR A 369 35.54 0.14 -7.22
N LEU A 370 35.01 1.38 -7.17
CA LEU A 370 34.25 1.98 -8.27
C LEU A 370 34.82 3.35 -8.65
N ASP A 371 35.39 3.43 -9.84
CA ASP A 371 35.96 4.65 -10.42
C ASP A 371 35.04 5.19 -11.52
N VAL A 372 34.71 6.48 -11.44
CA VAL A 372 33.87 7.16 -12.43
C VAL A 372 34.67 8.24 -13.13
N LEU A 373 34.74 8.14 -14.46
CA LEU A 373 35.38 9.11 -15.33
C LEU A 373 34.30 9.89 -16.07
N LEU A 374 34.17 11.17 -15.70
CA LEU A 374 33.24 12.12 -16.31
C LEU A 374 33.96 13.02 -17.34
N PRO A 375 33.26 13.49 -18.39
CA PRO A 375 33.79 14.53 -19.27
C PRO A 375 33.91 15.87 -18.52
N ASN A 376 34.82 16.73 -18.95
CA ASN A 376 35.03 18.06 -18.34
C ASN A 376 33.77 18.94 -18.37
N GLN A 377 32.94 18.79 -19.41
CA GLN A 377 31.67 19.47 -19.56
C GLN A 377 30.57 18.44 -19.64
N MET A 378 29.67 18.47 -18.65
CA MET A 378 28.53 17.59 -18.57
C MET A 378 27.38 18.12 -19.42
N PRO A 379 26.85 17.34 -20.38
CA PRO A 379 25.74 17.79 -21.20
C PRO A 379 24.38 17.59 -20.51
N THR A 380 23.38 18.32 -21.00
CA THR A 380 21.96 18.04 -20.74
C THR A 380 21.47 16.93 -21.67
N VAL A 381 20.71 15.99 -21.14
CA VAL A 381 20.05 14.91 -21.89
C VAL A 381 18.55 15.03 -21.82
N VAL A 382 17.82 14.36 -22.69
CA VAL A 382 16.35 14.27 -22.62
C VAL A 382 15.96 12.99 -21.88
N SER A 383 15.50 13.12 -20.64
CA SER A 383 15.08 11.98 -19.80
C SER A 383 14.18 12.42 -18.64
N ASP A 384 13.74 11.48 -17.79
CA ASP A 384 13.18 11.78 -16.47
C ASP A 384 14.31 11.70 -15.43
N PRO A 385 14.64 12.79 -14.72
CA PRO A 385 15.79 12.81 -13.82
C PRO A 385 15.66 11.83 -12.66
N THR A 386 14.46 11.68 -12.10
CA THR A 386 14.23 10.84 -10.92
C THR A 386 14.27 9.36 -11.27
N MET A 387 13.60 8.98 -12.35
CA MET A 387 13.61 7.61 -12.84
C MET A 387 14.95 7.21 -13.44
N LEU A 388 15.67 8.15 -14.07
CA LEU A 388 17.01 7.89 -14.58
C LEU A 388 18.00 7.61 -13.43
N ASP A 389 17.96 8.38 -12.35
CA ASP A 389 18.78 8.13 -11.16
C ASP A 389 18.51 6.72 -10.57
N GLN A 390 17.23 6.36 -10.44
CA GLN A 390 16.83 5.03 -9.97
C GLN A 390 17.30 3.92 -10.92
N ALA A 391 17.11 4.09 -12.23
CA ALA A 391 17.51 3.12 -13.24
C ALA A 391 19.03 2.91 -13.28
N LEU A 392 19.82 3.99 -13.19
CA LEU A 392 21.27 3.91 -13.13
C LEU A 392 21.75 3.24 -11.83
N THR A 393 21.10 3.55 -10.71
CA THR A 393 21.40 2.92 -9.41
C THR A 393 21.11 1.43 -9.43
N GLY A 394 19.96 1.02 -9.96
CA GLY A 394 19.61 -0.39 -10.14
C GLY A 394 20.58 -1.11 -11.10
N LEU A 395 21.02 -0.44 -12.17
CA LEU A 395 21.99 -1.00 -13.11
C LEU A 395 23.35 -1.24 -12.45
N ILE A 396 23.84 -0.30 -11.64
CA ILE A 396 25.09 -0.42 -10.89
C ILE A 396 24.96 -1.48 -9.80
N GLU A 397 23.82 -1.55 -9.11
CA GLU A 397 23.56 -2.58 -8.13
C GLU A 397 23.64 -3.98 -8.75
N ARG A 398 23.00 -4.17 -9.91
CA ARG A 398 23.04 -5.42 -10.67
C ARG A 398 24.48 -5.75 -11.07
N PHE A 399 25.21 -4.77 -11.59
CA PHE A 399 26.58 -4.97 -12.03
C PHE A 399 27.51 -5.39 -10.88
N THR A 400 27.46 -4.67 -9.76
CA THR A 400 28.27 -4.96 -8.57
C THR A 400 27.91 -6.30 -7.92
N ARG A 401 26.67 -6.80 -8.07
CA ARG A 401 26.24 -8.08 -7.48
C ARG A 401 26.87 -9.29 -8.17
N ASN A 402 27.19 -9.14 -9.45
CA ASN A 402 27.73 -10.21 -10.29
C ASN A 402 29.27 -10.26 -10.28
N LEU A 403 29.92 -9.47 -9.42
CA LEU A 403 31.37 -9.38 -9.33
C LEU A 403 31.88 -9.94 -8.01
N PRO A 404 33.01 -10.67 -8.01
CA PRO A 404 33.65 -11.15 -6.80
C PRO A 404 34.25 -10.00 -6.00
N ALA A 405 34.35 -10.18 -4.69
CA ALA A 405 35.02 -9.24 -3.80
C ALA A 405 36.45 -8.96 -4.27
N GLY A 406 36.89 -7.70 -4.19
CA GLY A 406 38.19 -7.22 -4.68
C GLY A 406 38.15 -6.68 -6.12
N SER A 407 37.04 -6.86 -6.86
CA SER A 407 36.96 -6.38 -8.24
C SER A 407 36.98 -4.84 -8.34
N HIS A 408 37.54 -4.36 -9.44
CA HIS A 408 37.61 -2.94 -9.78
C HIS A 408 36.65 -2.64 -10.93
N ILE A 409 35.77 -1.67 -10.74
CA ILE A 409 34.72 -1.25 -11.67
C ILE A 409 35.10 0.11 -12.24
N ASN A 410 35.07 0.21 -13.57
CA ASN A 410 35.29 1.46 -14.27
C ASN A 410 34.01 1.89 -14.99
N VAL A 411 33.51 3.08 -14.62
CA VAL A 411 32.39 3.76 -15.28
C VAL A 411 32.93 4.91 -16.11
N GLN A 412 32.73 4.84 -17.43
CA GLN A 412 33.17 5.88 -18.36
C GLN A 412 31.97 6.59 -18.97
N VAL A 413 31.91 7.90 -18.79
CA VAL A 413 30.91 8.77 -19.39
C VAL A 413 31.59 9.60 -20.48
N ARG A 414 31.10 9.51 -21.72
CA ARG A 414 31.69 10.19 -22.88
C ARG A 414 30.61 10.64 -23.85
N LEU A 415 30.88 11.74 -24.57
CA LEU A 415 30.06 12.13 -25.72
C LEU A 415 30.32 11.17 -26.90
N ALA A 416 29.26 10.80 -27.61
CA ALA A 416 29.29 9.93 -28.77
C ALA A 416 28.31 10.48 -29.83
N GLY A 417 28.73 11.52 -30.55
CA GLY A 417 27.87 12.21 -31.52
C GLY A 417 26.73 12.94 -30.83
N SER A 418 25.48 12.65 -31.21
CA SER A 418 24.26 13.22 -30.64
C SER A 418 23.76 12.53 -29.37
N GLN A 419 24.57 11.62 -28.80
CA GLN A 419 24.24 10.86 -27.60
C GLN A 419 25.37 10.93 -26.57
N LEU A 420 25.02 10.82 -25.30
CA LEU A 420 25.95 10.47 -24.25
C LEU A 420 26.05 8.95 -24.15
N LYS A 421 27.27 8.43 -24.07
CA LYS A 421 27.57 7.03 -23.81
C LYS A 421 28.11 6.87 -22.39
N LEU A 422 27.40 6.12 -21.56
CA LEU A 422 27.86 5.65 -20.27
C LEU A 422 28.19 4.16 -20.38
N GLN A 423 29.42 3.78 -20.06
CA GLN A 423 29.90 2.41 -20.15
C GLN A 423 30.39 1.93 -18.79
N LEU A 424 29.86 0.80 -18.31
CA LEU A 424 30.31 0.11 -17.11
C LEU A 424 31.02 -1.19 -17.52
N GLN A 425 32.20 -1.41 -16.96
CA GLN A 425 32.98 -2.63 -17.17
C GLN A 425 33.84 -2.93 -15.94
N SER A 426 34.14 -4.20 -15.71
CA SER A 426 35.16 -4.62 -14.74
C SER A 426 36.55 -4.51 -15.37
N GLN A 427 37.58 -4.27 -14.55
CA GLN A 427 38.97 -4.40 -14.98
C GLN A 427 39.33 -5.88 -15.15
N GLU A 428 40.35 -6.16 -15.97
CA GLU A 428 40.76 -7.52 -16.32
C GLU A 428 40.88 -8.42 -15.09
N CYS A 429 40.13 -9.52 -15.10
CA CYS A 429 40.19 -10.55 -14.09
C CYS A 429 41.34 -11.51 -14.43
N SER A 430 42.08 -11.90 -13.41
CA SER A 430 43.05 -13.00 -13.46
C SER A 430 42.36 -14.34 -13.77
N ASP A 431 43.10 -15.34 -14.27
CA ASP A 431 42.50 -16.62 -14.66
C ASP A 431 41.81 -17.35 -13.47
N ALA A 432 42.22 -17.10 -12.22
CA ALA A 432 41.57 -17.60 -11.01
C ALA A 432 40.23 -16.90 -10.69
N GLU A 433 40.06 -15.64 -11.10
CA GLU A 433 38.83 -14.89 -10.93
C GLU A 433 37.78 -15.25 -12.00
N LEU A 434 38.19 -15.83 -13.14
CA LEU A 434 37.29 -16.27 -14.21
C LEU A 434 36.43 -17.48 -13.78
N ASP A 435 37.03 -18.50 -13.15
CA ASP A 435 36.28 -19.61 -12.55
C ASP A 435 35.34 -19.11 -11.44
N SER A 436 35.74 -18.06 -10.72
CA SER A 436 34.91 -17.41 -9.71
C SER A 436 33.76 -16.61 -10.32
N LEU A 437 33.92 -15.99 -11.50
CA LEU A 437 32.87 -15.24 -12.19
C LEU A 437 31.81 -16.16 -12.79
N GLU A 438 32.21 -17.32 -13.33
CA GLU A 438 31.25 -18.33 -13.80
C GLU A 438 30.45 -18.96 -12.65
N SER A 439 31.06 -19.10 -11.46
CA SER A 439 30.39 -19.57 -10.24
C SER A 439 29.66 -18.47 -9.44
N HIS A 440 30.05 -17.20 -9.58
CA HIS A 440 29.38 -16.02 -8.98
C HIS A 440 28.33 -15.39 -9.89
N SER A 441 28.20 -15.84 -11.14
CA SER A 441 26.95 -15.68 -11.89
C SER A 441 25.88 -16.43 -11.10
N ALA A 442 25.32 -15.74 -10.10
CA ALA A 442 24.41 -16.28 -9.11
C ALA A 442 23.34 -17.12 -9.78
N ASN A 443 22.82 -18.13 -9.07
CA ASN A 443 21.70 -18.97 -9.49
C ASN A 443 20.40 -18.14 -9.58
N LEU A 444 20.39 -17.11 -10.43
CA LEU A 444 19.29 -16.21 -10.65
C LEU A 444 18.19 -17.00 -11.35
N ARG A 445 17.08 -17.16 -10.66
CA ARG A 445 15.88 -17.81 -11.18
C ARG A 445 14.97 -16.73 -11.72
N SER A 446 14.45 -16.93 -12.93
CA SER A 446 13.37 -16.08 -13.45
C SER A 446 12.15 -16.26 -12.55
N LEU A 447 11.59 -15.15 -12.07
CA LEU A 447 10.28 -15.11 -11.44
C LEU A 447 9.33 -14.41 -12.40
N GLY A 448 8.52 -15.20 -13.11
CA GLY A 448 7.69 -14.72 -14.20
C GLY A 448 8.53 -14.13 -15.33
N GLN A 449 7.94 -13.19 -16.07
CA GLN A 449 8.60 -12.50 -17.19
C GLN A 449 9.43 -11.29 -16.75
N LEU A 450 9.10 -10.73 -15.59
CA LEU A 450 9.55 -9.39 -15.20
C LEU A 450 10.78 -9.37 -14.30
N LEU A 451 11.00 -10.42 -13.51
CA LEU A 451 11.95 -10.38 -12.41
C LEU A 451 12.94 -11.56 -12.41
N MET A 452 14.06 -11.32 -11.74
CA MET A 452 15.06 -12.30 -11.37
C MET A 452 15.18 -12.35 -9.84
N PHE A 453 15.23 -13.56 -9.30
CA PHE A 453 15.38 -13.85 -7.88
C PHE A 453 16.65 -14.62 -7.60
N GLN A 454 17.39 -14.20 -6.58
CA GLN A 454 18.55 -14.91 -6.08
C GLN A 454 18.18 -15.66 -4.79
N PRO A 455 18.08 -17.01 -4.81
CA PRO A 455 17.66 -17.78 -3.65
C PRO A 455 18.54 -17.61 -2.41
N GLU A 456 19.85 -17.47 -2.61
CA GLU A 456 20.83 -17.42 -1.53
C GLU A 456 20.77 -16.11 -0.74
N THR A 457 20.42 -15.01 -1.40
CA THR A 457 20.35 -13.67 -0.79
C THR A 457 18.92 -13.18 -0.60
N GLY A 458 17.93 -13.89 -1.14
CA GLY A 458 16.54 -13.45 -1.20
C GLY A 458 16.33 -12.21 -2.08
N SER A 459 17.34 -11.80 -2.86
CA SER A 459 17.32 -10.51 -3.54
C SER A 459 16.54 -10.55 -4.85
N LEU A 460 15.77 -9.48 -5.07
CA LEU A 460 14.94 -9.29 -6.25
C LEU A 460 15.58 -8.26 -7.19
N SER A 461 15.47 -8.46 -8.49
CA SER A 461 15.92 -7.51 -9.50
C SER A 461 15.08 -7.63 -10.78
N LEU A 462 15.07 -6.57 -11.59
CA LEU A 462 14.43 -6.62 -12.90
C LEU A 462 15.14 -7.59 -13.84
N ASN A 463 14.37 -8.28 -14.67
CA ASN A 463 14.91 -8.99 -15.82
C ASN A 463 15.62 -8.01 -16.76
N LEU A 464 16.62 -8.49 -17.48
CA LEU A 464 17.37 -7.69 -18.44
C LEU A 464 16.48 -7.14 -19.57
N ALA A 465 15.47 -7.89 -20.01
CA ALA A 465 14.50 -7.41 -21.01
C ALA A 465 13.76 -6.16 -20.49
N VAL A 466 13.14 -6.26 -19.32
CA VAL A 466 12.46 -5.14 -18.65
C VAL A 466 13.40 -3.97 -18.37
N THR A 467 14.63 -4.25 -17.95
CA THR A 467 15.64 -3.20 -17.74
C THR A 467 15.94 -2.44 -19.04
N LYS A 468 16.01 -3.13 -20.19
CA LYS A 468 16.20 -2.48 -21.50
C LYS A 468 15.00 -1.62 -21.88
N ASN A 469 13.79 -2.13 -21.66
CA ASN A 469 12.55 -1.41 -21.94
C ASN A 469 12.41 -0.16 -21.07
N LEU A 470 12.78 -0.24 -19.78
CA LEU A 470 12.88 0.90 -18.88
C LEU A 470 13.83 1.98 -19.44
N PHE A 471 15.05 1.61 -19.85
CA PHE A 471 15.98 2.57 -20.45
C PHE A 471 15.45 3.14 -21.77
N HIS A 472 14.72 2.35 -22.55
CA HIS A 472 14.07 2.81 -23.78
C HIS A 472 12.98 3.85 -23.49
N ALA A 473 12.14 3.59 -22.50
CA ALA A 473 11.08 4.49 -22.06
C ALA A 473 11.67 5.81 -21.52
N LEU A 474 12.85 5.77 -20.90
CA LEU A 474 13.61 6.95 -20.46
C LEU A 474 14.32 7.71 -21.62
N GLY A 475 14.01 7.37 -22.87
CA GLY A 475 14.60 7.96 -24.07
C GLY A 475 15.97 7.40 -24.44
N GLY A 476 16.51 6.49 -23.65
CA GLY A 476 17.84 5.91 -23.80
C GLY A 476 17.86 4.55 -24.49
N LYS A 477 19.03 3.90 -24.46
CA LYS A 477 19.22 2.53 -24.94
C LYS A 477 20.27 1.81 -24.11
N LEU A 478 19.91 0.65 -23.57
CA LEU A 478 20.85 -0.24 -22.87
C LEU A 478 21.33 -1.36 -23.81
N ILE A 479 22.65 -1.52 -23.89
CA ILE A 479 23.33 -2.62 -24.58
C ILE A 479 24.15 -3.41 -23.56
N VAL A 480 24.03 -4.73 -23.61
CA VAL A 480 24.79 -5.66 -22.78
C VAL A 480 25.63 -6.55 -23.69
N ARG A 481 26.93 -6.63 -23.43
CA ARG A 481 27.85 -7.49 -24.16
C ARG A 481 28.68 -8.29 -23.18
N GLN A 482 28.84 -9.59 -23.43
CA GLN A 482 29.81 -10.41 -22.71
C GLN A 482 31.16 -10.30 -23.41
N ARG A 483 32.23 -10.09 -22.64
CA ARG A 483 33.60 -10.03 -23.14
C ARG A 483 34.43 -11.12 -22.46
N PRO A 484 35.20 -11.91 -23.23
CA PRO A 484 36.18 -12.82 -22.65
C PRO A 484 37.10 -12.05 -21.70
N ARG A 485 37.35 -12.59 -20.50
CA ARG A 485 38.24 -12.03 -19.46
C ARG A 485 37.83 -10.71 -18.77
N ARG A 486 36.76 -10.06 -19.21
CA ARG A 486 36.24 -8.81 -18.61
C ARG A 486 34.78 -8.89 -18.16
N GLY A 487 34.16 -10.08 -18.32
CA GLY A 487 32.77 -10.32 -17.95
C GLY A 487 31.78 -9.47 -18.74
N GLU A 488 30.72 -9.05 -18.04
CA GLU A 488 29.65 -8.23 -18.61
C GLU A 488 30.15 -6.78 -18.86
N VAL A 489 29.80 -6.21 -20.01
CA VAL A 489 30.00 -4.80 -20.33
C VAL A 489 28.63 -4.20 -20.62
N LEU A 490 28.23 -3.27 -19.76
CA LEU A 490 26.97 -2.55 -19.85
C LEU A 490 27.21 -1.19 -20.51
N THR A 491 26.37 -0.82 -21.47
CA THR A 491 26.48 0.47 -22.15
C THR A 491 25.10 1.11 -22.28
N VAL A 492 24.94 2.27 -21.65
CA VAL A 492 23.74 3.11 -21.74
C VAL A 492 24.02 4.25 -22.72
N PHE A 493 23.12 4.48 -23.65
CA PHE A 493 23.10 5.65 -24.52
C PHE A 493 21.93 6.54 -24.13
N LEU A 494 22.18 7.85 -23.94
CA LEU A 494 21.14 8.85 -23.67
C LEU A 494 21.18 9.95 -24.74
N PRO A 495 20.04 10.38 -25.29
CA PRO A 495 20.00 11.42 -26.30
C PRO A 495 20.34 12.77 -25.66
N LEU A 496 21.24 13.52 -26.31
CA LEU A 496 21.53 14.88 -25.89
C LEU A 496 20.32 15.77 -26.18
N GLU A 497 20.12 16.79 -25.35
CA GLU A 497 19.17 17.85 -25.68
C GLU A 497 19.59 18.51 -27.00
N LYS A 498 18.68 18.52 -27.98
CA LYS A 498 18.89 19.33 -29.19
C LYS A 498 18.77 20.79 -28.77
N HIS A 499 19.89 21.48 -28.65
CA HIS A 499 19.88 22.93 -28.56
C HIS A 499 19.20 23.47 -29.82
N ASN A 500 17.97 23.98 -29.70
CA ASN A 500 17.29 24.65 -30.80
C ASN A 500 17.68 26.14 -30.71
N PRO A 501 18.54 26.68 -31.59
CA PRO A 501 19.00 28.06 -31.49
C PRO A 501 17.95 29.07 -32.01
N SER A 502 16.70 28.95 -31.56
CA SER A 502 15.57 29.72 -32.06
C SER A 502 14.61 30.06 -30.93
N VAL A 503 14.88 31.13 -30.17
CA VAL A 503 13.98 32.27 -29.82
C VAL A 503 14.80 33.20 -28.91
N TYR A 504 15.70 33.98 -29.50
CA TYR A 504 15.98 35.33 -29.00
C TYR A 504 15.50 36.26 -30.10
N THR A 505 14.26 36.73 -30.00
CA THR A 505 13.83 37.92 -30.75
C THR A 505 13.75 39.06 -29.76
N VAL A 506 14.56 40.08 -30.07
CA VAL A 506 14.83 41.34 -29.37
C VAL A 506 13.55 42.12 -29.08
#